data_AF-A0A897NMZ4-F1
#
_entry.id   AF-A0A897NMZ4-F1
#
_cell.length_a   1.000
_cell.length_b   1.000
_cell.length_c   1.000
_cell.angle_alpha   90.00
_cell.angle_beta   90.00
_cell.angle_gamma   90.00
#
_symmetry.space_group_name_H-M   'P 1'
#
loop_
_entity.id
_entity.type
_entity.pdbx_description
1 polymer ?
#
loop_
_entity_poly.entity_id
_entity_poly.type
_entity_poly.pdbx_seq_one_letter_code
_entity_poly.pdbx_strand_id
1 'polypeptide(L)' 'MLKPAGMHLSTTDMLIAATARSTGNELVVANSDFRTAPLEDVMAVTNLRE' A
#
# COMPACT_ATOMS: atom_id res chain seq x y z
N MET A 1 17.06 10.13 8.08
CA MET A 1 16.44 10.93 7.01
C MET A 1 15.04 10.37 6.80
N LEU A 2 13.99 11.13 7.10
CA LEU A 2 12.61 10.66 6.92
C LEU A 2 12.31 10.61 5.42
N LYS A 3 11.85 9.45 4.94
CA LYS A 3 11.42 9.27 3.56
C LYS A 3 10.12 10.05 3.36
N PRO A 4 9.96 10.85 2.29
CA PRO A 4 8.67 11.46 2.00
C PRO A 4 7.64 10.34 1.76
N ALA A 5 6.48 10.46 2.41
CA ALA A 5 5.44 9.45 2.32
C ALA A 5 4.98 9.24 0.86
N GLY A 6 4.75 7.98 0.47
CA GLY A 6 4.10 7.62 -0.79
C GLY A 6 4.98 7.68 -2.04
N MET A 7 6.29 7.95 -1.92
CA MET A 7 7.17 8.03 -3.10
C MET A 7 7.70 6.67 -3.54
N HIS A 8 7.95 5.75 -2.60
CA HIS A 8 8.43 4.40 -2.93
C HIS A 8 8.05 3.38 -1.84
N LEU A 9 7.49 2.25 -2.25
CA LEU A 9 7.38 1.07 -1.41
C LEU A 9 8.74 0.37 -1.25
N SER A 10 9.01 -0.19 -0.08
CA SER A 10 10.12 -1.14 0.05
C SER A 10 9.77 -2.46 -0.66
N THR A 11 10.76 -3.31 -0.91
CA THR A 11 10.51 -4.67 -1.43
C THR A 11 9.50 -5.43 -0.57
N THR A 12 9.61 -5.29 0.75
CA THR A 12 8.67 -5.93 1.69
C THR A 12 7.26 -5.40 1.52
N ASP A 13 7.08 -4.09 1.41
CA ASP A 13 5.76 -3.49 1.20
C ASP A 13 5.15 -3.95 -0.14
N MET A 14 5.97 -4.07 -1.19
CA MET A 14 5.53 -4.58 -2.49
C MET A 14 5.03 -6.04 -2.40
N LEU A 15 5.71 -6.89 -1.62
CA LEU A 15 5.28 -8.28 -1.42
C LEU A 15 3.98 -8.36 -0.61
N ILE A 16 3.81 -7.49 0.39
CA ILE A 16 2.56 -7.37 1.16
C ILE A 16 1.41 -6.96 0.22
N ALA A 17 1.61 -5.92 -0.59
CA ALA A 17 0.62 -5.45 -1.56
C ALA A 17 0.27 -6.53 -2.60
N ALA A 18 1.26 -7.25 -3.13
CA ALA A 18 1.04 -8.34 -4.07
C ALA A 18 0.26 -9.51 -3.45
N THR A 19 0.52 -9.82 -2.18
CA THR A 19 -0.21 -10.85 -1.45
C THR A 19 -1.66 -10.45 -1.23
N ALA A 20 -1.91 -9.21 -0.77
CA ALA A 20 -3.26 -8.69 -0.60
C ALA A 20 -4.06 -8.70 -1.91
N ARG A 21 -3.44 -8.26 -3.02
CA ARG A 21 -4.06 -8.29 -4.34
C ARG A 21 -4.41 -9.71 -4.80
N SER A 22 -3.50 -10.66 -4.64
CA SER A 22 -3.69 -12.04 -5.12
C SER A 22 -4.68 -12.86 -4.29
N THR A 23 -5.03 -12.42 -3.07
CA THR A 23 -5.85 -13.20 -2.13
C THR A 23 -7.20 -12.59 -1.81
N GLY A 24 -7.35 -11.27 -1.81
CA GLY A 24 -8.58 -10.62 -1.33
C GLY A 24 -8.95 -9.29 -1.98
N ASN A 25 -8.08 -8.72 -2.82
CA ASN A 25 -8.32 -7.45 -3.54
C ASN A 25 -8.59 -6.22 -2.62
N GLU A 26 -8.16 -6.29 -1.37
CA GLU A 26 -8.20 -5.18 -0.41
C GLU A 26 -6.93 -5.20 0.46
N LEU A 27 -6.38 -4.00 0.71
CA LEU A 27 -5.24 -3.76 1.57
C LEU A 27 -5.61 -2.75 2.66
N VAL A 28 -5.82 -3.24 3.88
CA VAL A 28 -6.06 -2.40 5.07
C VAL A 28 -4.76 -2.23 5.84
N VAL A 29 -4.26 -1.00 5.97
CA VAL A 29 -2.95 -0.70 6.56
C VAL A 29 -3.01 0.52 7.45
N ALA A 30 -2.03 0.69 8.31
CA ALA A 30 -1.78 1.94 9.02
C ALA A 30 -0.44 2.51 8.56
N ASN A 31 -0.30 2.77 7.26
CA ASN A 31 0.93 3.32 6.67
C ASN A 31 0.57 4.08 5.39
N SER A 32 0.83 5.39 5.38
CA SER A 32 0.54 6.26 4.23
C SER A 32 1.39 5.95 2.99
N ASP A 33 2.49 5.20 3.11
CA ASP A 33 3.30 4.82 1.96
C ASP A 33 2.56 3.93 0.95
N PHE A 34 1.50 3.25 1.36
CA PHE A 34 0.66 2.44 0.48
C PHE A 34 -0.38 3.27 -0.31
N ARG A 35 -0.55 4.55 0.01
CA ARG A 35 -1.43 5.46 -0.74
C ARG A 35 -0.73 5.89 -2.02
N THR A 36 -0.86 5.07 -3.05
CA THR A 36 -0.31 5.35 -4.39
C THR A 36 -1.36 5.06 -5.45
N ALA A 37 -1.44 5.91 -6.46
CA ALA A 37 -2.39 5.73 -7.56
C ALA A 37 -2.29 4.35 -8.24
N PRO A 38 -1.08 3.78 -8.49
CA PRO A 38 -0.99 2.44 -9.09
C PRO A 38 -1.56 1.31 -8.23
N LEU A 39 -1.53 1.42 -6.90
CA LEU A 39 -2.13 0.41 -6.01
C LEU A 39 -3.66 0.58 -5.93
N GLU A 40 -4.12 1.82 -5.87
CA GLU A 40 -5.56 2.15 -5.81
C GLU A 40 -6.30 1.83 -7.12
N ASP A 41 -5.60 1.84 -8.26
CA ASP A 41 -6.15 1.42 -9.56
C ASP A 41 -6.49 -0.08 -9.60
N VAL A 42 -5.82 -0.88 -8.76
CA VAL A 42 -5.82 -2.34 -8.91
C VAL A 42 -6.32 -3.11 -7.70
N MET A 43 -6.54 -2.45 -6.56
CA MET A 43 -7.17 -3.00 -5.36
C MET A 43 -7.65 -1.87 -4.44
N ALA A 44 -8.57 -2.17 -3.52
CA ALA A 44 -8.96 -1.20 -2.50
C ALA A 44 -7.83 -1.00 -1.49
N VAL A 45 -7.54 0.25 -1.11
CA VAL A 45 -6.56 0.59 -0.07
C VAL A 45 -7.23 1.42 1.02
N THR A 46 -7.29 0.87 2.23
CA THR A 46 -7.84 1.56 3.41
C THR A 46 -6.72 1.86 4.38
N ASN A 47 -6.47 3.15 4.64
CA ASN A 47 -5.50 3.56 5.65
C ASN A 47 -6.20 3.90 6.97
N LEU A 48 -5.88 3.17 8.03
CA LEU A 48 -6.50 3.30 9.36
C LEU A 48 -6.07 4.56 10.13
N ARG A 49 -5.13 5.34 9.59
CA ARG A 49 -4.66 6.60 10.20
C ARG A 49 -5.25 7.84 9.54
N GLU A 50 -6.21 7.64 8.65
CA GLU A 50 -7.00 8.71 8.02
C GLU A 50 -8.36 8.86 8.69
#